data_AF-A0A1Y2GZF7-F1
#
_entry.id   AF-A0A1Y2GZF7-F1
#
_cell.length_a   1.000
_cell.length_b   1.000
_cell.length_c   1.000
_cell.angle_alpha   90.00
_cell.angle_beta   90.00
_cell.angle_gamma   90.00
#
_symmetry.space_group_name_H-M   'P 1'
#
loop_
_entity.id
_entity.type
_entity.pdbx_description
1 polymer ?
#
loop_
_entity_poly.entity_id
_entity_poly.type
_entity_poly.pdbx_seq_one_letter_code
_entity_poly.pdbx_strand_id
1 'polypeptide(L)'
;LECYNCKVTQTPLWRRTLDRKHSLCNACGLYYKQYNGHRPLHIRHKPSVNQKPSSNTTPSNGRKSLIFDDVRFQVLVDHMRPVQMHEFLNILENRCHVLRN
;
A
#
# COMPACT_ATOMS: atom_id res chain seq x y z
N LEU A 1 -10.87 8.71 -11.42
CA LEU A 1 -11.41 8.42 -10.08
C LEU A 1 -10.37 8.87 -9.06
N GLU A 2 -10.77 9.49 -7.95
CA GLU A 2 -9.85 10.05 -6.95
C GLU A 2 -10.26 9.60 -5.55
N CYS A 3 -9.27 9.27 -4.71
CA CYS A 3 -9.53 8.90 -3.32
C CYS A 3 -10.00 10.11 -2.51
N TYR A 4 -11.16 9.98 -1.86
CA TYR A 4 -11.74 11.03 -1.02
C TYR A 4 -10.80 11.47 0.11
N ASN A 5 -10.08 10.52 0.74
CA ASN A 5 -9.18 10.80 1.85
C ASN A 5 -7.81 11.33 1.38
N CYS A 6 -7.05 10.54 0.62
CA CYS A 6 -5.65 10.86 0.29
C CYS A 6 -5.41 11.45 -1.10
N LYS A 7 -6.46 11.67 -1.89
CA LYS A 7 -6.41 12.33 -3.22
C LYS A 7 -5.56 11.60 -4.27
N VAL A 8 -5.16 10.36 -4.03
CA VAL A 8 -4.46 9.56 -5.06
C VAL A 8 -5.42 9.23 -6.20
N THR A 9 -4.89 9.23 -7.42
CA THR A 9 -5.61 8.91 -8.66
C THR A 9 -5.27 7.51 -9.19
N GLN A 10 -4.28 6.85 -8.58
CA GLN A 10 -3.86 5.49 -8.90
C GLN A 10 -3.93 4.61 -7.65
N THR A 11 -4.49 3.42 -7.81
CA THR A 11 -4.61 2.41 -6.75
C THR A 11 -4.91 1.06 -7.42
N PRO A 12 -4.40 -0.07 -6.88
CA PRO A 12 -4.67 -1.39 -7.44
C PRO A 12 -6.15 -1.79 -7.35
N LEU A 13 -6.87 -1.23 -6.37
CA LEU A 13 -8.31 -1.45 -6.19
C LEU A 13 -8.96 -0.20 -5.63
N TRP A 14 -10.15 0.12 -6.16
CA TRP A 14 -11.02 1.16 -5.63
C TRP A 14 -12.05 0.56 -4.69
N ARG A 15 -12.20 1.16 -3.51
CA ARG A 15 -13.22 0.82 -2.50
C ARG A 15 -14.27 1.92 -2.46
N ARG A 16 -15.50 1.59 -2.06
CA ARG A 16 -16.57 2.57 -1.83
C ARG A 16 -16.82 2.72 -0.33
N THR A 17 -17.19 3.92 0.10
CA THR A 17 -17.70 4.16 1.45
C THR A 17 -19.05 3.46 1.65
N LEU A 18 -19.46 3.27 2.91
CA LEU A 18 -20.69 2.53 3.25
C LEU A 18 -21.95 3.19 2.68
N ASP A 19 -21.97 4.52 2.71
CA ASP A 19 -22.99 5.38 2.11
C ASP A 19 -22.89 5.48 0.57
N ARG A 20 -21.89 4.83 -0.04
CA ARG A 20 -21.60 4.81 -1.49
C ARG A 20 -21.37 6.17 -2.16
N LYS A 21 -21.31 7.27 -1.40
CA LYS A 21 -21.09 8.63 -1.93
C LYS A 21 -19.65 8.88 -2.35
N HIS A 22 -18.69 8.21 -1.72
CA HIS A 22 -17.28 8.48 -1.91
C HIS A 22 -16.48 7.24 -2.30
N SER A 23 -15.43 7.46 -3.09
CA SER A 23 -14.47 6.42 -3.47
C SER A 23 -13.19 6.58 -2.66
N LEU A 24 -12.65 5.46 -2.18
CA LEU A 24 -11.40 5.38 -1.43
C LEU A 24 -10.42 4.51 -2.21
N CYS A 25 -9.13 4.83 -2.13
CA CYS A 25 -8.09 3.90 -2.57
C CYS A 25 -8.05 2.69 -1.64
N ASN A 26 -7.34 1.63 -2.06
CA ASN A 26 -7.27 0.39 -1.29
C ASN A 26 -6.77 0.62 0.14
N ALA A 27 -5.69 1.40 0.30
CA ALA A 27 -5.10 1.70 1.60
C ALA A 27 -6.06 2.48 2.52
N CYS A 28 -6.74 3.50 2.00
CA CYS A 28 -7.66 4.31 2.80
C CYS A 28 -8.92 3.52 3.21
N GLY A 29 -9.46 2.70 2.30
CA GLY A 29 -10.64 1.89 2.61
C GLY A 29 -10.34 0.75 3.59
N LEU A 30 -9.17 0.12 3.50
CA LEU A 30 -8.74 -0.88 4.49
C LEU A 30 -8.52 -0.24 5.87
N TYR A 31 -7.86 0.91 5.94
CA TYR A 31 -7.66 1.64 7.19
C TYR A 31 -9.00 2.01 7.84
N TYR A 32 -9.93 2.56 7.08
CA TYR A 32 -11.26 2.93 7.60
C TYR A 32 -12.03 1.72 8.13
N LYS A 33 -11.95 0.56 7.46
CA LYS A 33 -12.58 -0.68 7.94
C LYS A 33 -11.99 -1.18 9.25
N GLN A 34 -10.68 -1.04 9.44
CA GLN A 34 -9.99 -1.58 10.61
C GLN A 34 -10.08 -0.65 11.83
N TYR A 35 -10.00 0.66 11.62
CA TYR A 35 -9.88 1.64 12.71
C TYR A 35 -11.10 2.56 12.84
N ASN A 36 -12.12 2.38 11.99
CA ASN A 36 -13.31 3.23 11.95
C ASN A 36 -13.01 4.74 11.82
N GLY A 37 -11.84 5.08 11.26
CA GLY A 37 -11.35 6.45 11.14
C GLY A 37 -10.60 6.70 9.83
N HIS A 38 -10.41 7.97 9.49
CA HIS A 38 -9.65 8.35 8.30
C HIS A 38 -8.15 8.17 8.49
N ARG A 39 -7.46 7.68 7.45
CA ARG A 39 -6.01 7.46 7.48
C ARG A 39 -5.28 8.79 7.73
N PRO A 40 -4.41 8.89 8.75
CA PRO A 40 -3.60 10.08 8.95
C PRO A 40 -2.63 10.24 7.78
N LEU A 41 -2.61 11.43 7.19
CA LEU A 41 -1.79 11.76 6.03
C LEU A 41 -0.57 12.56 6.48
N HIS A 42 0.40 11.89 7.09
CA HIS A 42 1.71 12.50 7.30
C HIS A 42 2.36 12.68 5.93
N ILE A 43 2.59 13.95 5.55
CA ILE A 43 3.24 14.47 4.33
C ILE A 43 3.08 13.60 3.06
N ARG A 44 2.21 14.08 2.17
CA ARG A 44 1.92 13.60 0.80
C ARG A 44 2.98 12.64 0.22
N HIS A 45 2.75 11.34 0.33
CA HIS A 45 3.36 10.38 -0.59
C HIS A 45 2.83 10.70 -1.98
N LYS A 46 3.64 11.40 -2.79
CA LYS A 46 3.40 11.54 -4.22
C LYS A 46 3.18 10.13 -4.79
N PRO A 47 2.20 9.92 -5.68
CA PRO A 47 2.02 8.64 -6.32
C PRO A 47 3.34 8.26 -7.00
N SER A 48 3.83 7.05 -6.72
CA SER A 48 4.94 6.43 -7.43
C SER A 48 4.53 6.29 -8.88
N VAL A 49 4.83 7.30 -9.69
CA VAL A 49 4.72 7.20 -11.14
C VAL A 49 5.71 6.14 -11.54
N ASN A 50 5.22 5.07 -12.15
CA ASN A 50 6.02 4.01 -12.74
C ASN A 50 6.75 4.60 -13.97
N GLN A 51 7.78 5.42 -13.75
CA GLN A 51 8.66 5.93 -14.80
C GLN A 51 9.81 4.95 -14.98
N LYS A 52 9.99 4.49 -16.22
CA LYS A 52 11.16 3.74 -16.67
C LYS A 52 12.45 4.50 -16.30
N PRO A 53 13.57 3.81 -16.02
CA PRO A 53 14.83 4.49 -15.74
C PRO A 53 15.33 5.14 -17.04
N SER A 54 15.40 6.46 -17.08
CA SER A 54 16.20 7.19 -18.06
C SER A 54 17.25 7.98 -17.31
N SER A 55 18.48 7.60 -17.59
CA SER A 55 19.73 8.15 -17.09
C SER A 55 19.87 9.65 -17.43
N ASN A 56 20.23 10.48 -16.44
CA ASN A 56 21.46 11.30 -16.43
C ASN A 56 21.44 12.47 -15.42
N THR A 57 22.49 12.49 -14.58
CA THR A 57 23.24 13.66 -14.02
C THR A 57 22.65 14.64 -12.98
N THR A 58 23.10 14.44 -11.73
CA THR A 58 23.77 15.39 -10.77
C THR A 58 22.99 16.53 -10.06
N PRO A 59 23.51 17.11 -8.96
CA PRO A 59 23.27 16.67 -7.58
C PRO A 59 22.65 17.77 -6.67
N SER A 60 21.90 17.38 -5.62
CA SER A 60 22.00 17.93 -4.25
C SER A 60 20.77 17.56 -3.38
N ASN A 61 21.05 17.15 -2.14
CA ASN A 61 20.15 17.13 -0.98
C ASN A 61 18.99 16.11 -0.90
N GLY A 62 19.20 14.88 -1.36
CA GLY A 62 18.15 13.83 -1.38
C GLY A 62 18.21 12.68 -0.36
N ARG A 63 19.16 12.61 0.59
CA ARG A 63 19.34 11.42 1.46
C ARG A 63 18.59 11.45 2.81
N LYS A 64 17.30 11.79 2.83
CA LYS A 64 16.46 11.55 4.03
C LYS A 64 15.15 10.81 3.75
N SER A 65 14.78 10.60 2.48
CA SER A 65 13.48 10.01 2.13
C SER A 65 13.46 8.49 2.03
N LEU A 66 14.59 7.82 1.78
CA LEU A 66 14.61 6.35 1.62
C LEU A 66 14.73 5.60 2.96
N ILE A 67 15.39 6.18 3.96
CA ILE A 67 15.61 5.51 5.26
C ILE A 67 14.30 5.40 6.08
N PHE A 68 13.40 6.37 5.99
CA PHE A 68 12.14 6.33 6.76
C PHE A 68 11.13 5.31 6.20
N ASP A 69 11.18 5.04 4.89
CA ASP A 69 10.39 3.99 4.26
C ASP A 69 11.01 2.61 4.48
N ASP A 70 12.35 2.48 4.54
CA ASP A 70 13.05 1.22 4.87
C ASP A 70 12.78 0.75 6.31
N VAL A 71 12.89 1.63 7.31
CA VAL A 71 12.62 1.23 8.72
C VAL A 71 11.15 0.86 8.91
N ARG A 72 10.22 1.57 8.25
CA ARG A 72 8.80 1.24 8.34
C ARG A 72 8.47 -0.05 7.60
N PHE A 73 9.08 -0.29 6.45
CA PHE A 73 8.95 -1.55 5.71
C PHE A 73 9.56 -2.71 6.50
N GLN A 74 10.76 -2.54 7.06
CA GLN A 74 11.44 -3.51 7.90
C GLN A 74 10.62 -3.83 9.16
N VAL A 75 10.09 -2.84 9.87
CA VAL A 75 9.24 -3.05 11.06
C VAL A 75 7.95 -3.78 10.69
N LEU A 76 7.35 -3.50 9.53
CA LEU A 76 6.15 -4.20 9.05
C LEU A 76 6.45 -5.66 8.66
N VAL A 77 7.61 -5.92 8.06
CA VAL A 77 8.08 -7.28 7.71
C VAL A 77 8.47 -8.05 8.98
N ASP A 78 9.17 -7.43 9.93
CA ASP A 78 9.55 -8.02 11.21
C ASP A 78 8.32 -8.31 12.10
N HIS A 79 7.25 -7.53 11.98
CA HIS A 79 5.97 -7.79 12.66
C HIS A 79 5.09 -8.82 11.94
N MET A 80 5.39 -9.19 10.68
CA MET A 80 4.78 -10.37 10.06
C MET A 80 5.43 -11.61 10.67
N ARG A 81 4.89 -12.01 11.83
CA ARG A 81 5.31 -13.20 12.56
C ARG A 81 5.46 -14.37 11.57
N PRO A 82 6.51 -15.21 11.69
CA PRO A 82 6.75 -16.34 10.78
C PRO A 82 5.53 -17.23 10.58
N VAL A 83 4.67 -17.35 11.60
CA VAL A 83 3.40 -18.08 11.56
C VAL A 83 2.40 -17.48 10.55
N GLN A 84 2.26 -16.15 10.47
CA GLN A 84 1.38 -15.52 9.48
C GLN A 84 1.88 -15.71 8.05
N MET A 85 3.20 -15.74 7.86
CA MET A 85 3.79 -16.02 6.55
C MET A 85 3.52 -17.48 6.12
N HIS A 86 3.70 -18.45 7.04
CA HIS A 86 3.38 -19.85 6.76
C HIS A 86 1.89 -20.08 6.48
N GLU A 87 1.01 -19.43 7.24
CA GLU A 87 -0.44 -19.53 7.04
C GLU A 87 -0.85 -18.95 5.67
N PHE A 88 -0.25 -17.82 5.29
CA PHE A 88 -0.46 -17.24 3.96
C PHE A 88 0.05 -18.13 2.82
N LEU A 89 1.24 -18.73 2.97
CA LEU A 89 1.79 -19.67 1.98
C LEU A 89 0.90 -20.91 1.83
N ASN A 90 0.37 -21.44 2.94
CA ASN A 90 -0.59 -22.55 2.90
C ASN A 90 -1.91 -22.17 2.22
N ILE A 91 -2.42 -20.96 2.44
CA ILE A 91 -3.61 -20.46 1.73
C ILE A 91 -3.34 -20.36 0.22
N LEU A 92 -2.14 -19.92 -0.18
CA LEU A 92 -1.75 -19.84 -1.58
C LEU A 92 -1.59 -21.23 -2.20
N GLU A 93 -0.96 -22.17 -1.50
CA GLU A 93 -0.78 -23.55 -1.95
C GLU A 93 -2.13 -24.26 -2.16
N ASN A 94 -3.06 -24.12 -1.21
CA ASN A 94 -4.42 -24.65 -1.34
C ASN A 94 -5.18 -24.05 -2.54
N ARG A 95 -5.00 -22.76 -2.81
CA ARG A 95 -5.60 -22.12 -3.98
C ARG A 95 -4.98 -22.58 -5.29
N CYS A 96 -3.67 -22.78 -5.33
CA CYS A 96 -3.00 -23.38 -6.48
C CYS A 96 -3.48 -24.81 -6.73
N HIS A 97 -3.74 -25.58 -5.68
CA HIS A 97 -4.29 -26.94 -5.80
C HIS A 97 -5.70 -26.94 -6.40
N VAL A 98 -6.59 -26.06 -5.93
CA VAL A 98 -7.97 -25.92 -6.47
C VAL A 98 -7.99 -25.48 -7.93
N LEU A 99 -7.00 -24.68 -8.37
CA LEU A 99 -6.91 -24.20 -9.75
C LEU A 99 -6.22 -25.20 -10.70
N ARG A 100 -5.61 -26.26 -10.18
CA ARG A 100 -4.87 -27.27 -10.95
C ARG A 100 -5.67 -28.55 -11.21
N ASN A 101 -6.90 -28.61 -10.70
CA ASN A 101 -7.81 -29.75 -10.79
C ASN A 101 -9.16 -29.32 -11.40
#